data_AF-A0A4Y9U5P1-F1
#
_entry.id   AF-A0A4Y9U5P1-F1
#
_cell.length_a   1.000
_cell.length_b   1.000
_cell.length_c   1.000
_cell.angle_alpha   90.00
_cell.angle_beta   90.00
_cell.angle_gamma   90.00
#
_symmetry.space_group_name_H-M   'P 1'
#
loop_
_entity.id
_entity.type
_entity.pdbx_description
1 polymer ?
#
loop_
_entity_poly.entity_id
_entity_poly.type
_entity_poly.pdbx_seq_one_letter_code
_entity_poly.pdbx_strand_id
1 'polypeptide(L)'
;MRSPEEIAPQLEASKVAGAGGLAILEDPFTFSQRTEIAAAASRLRLPAIYGYREFAEAGGLMSYGTDHGKQWRRGAEIIDLILKGGKPADIPVEQPTTFELVINLKTAKASNITVPATILVRADKIIE
;
A
#
# COMPACT_ATOMS: atom_id res chain seq x y z
N MET A 1 9.43 4.02 12.35
CA MET A 1 8.68 3.16 13.30
C MET A 1 9.44 1.86 13.49
N ARG A 2 9.65 1.43 14.74
CA ARG A 2 10.32 0.17 15.11
C ARG A 2 9.43 -0.77 15.92
N SER A 3 8.31 -0.26 16.46
CA SER A 3 7.32 -1.05 17.19
C SER A 3 5.90 -0.51 16.95
N PRO A 4 4.84 -1.30 17.20
CA PRO A 4 3.46 -0.87 16.98
C PRO A 4 3.05 0.34 17.82
N GLU A 5 3.59 0.48 19.04
CA GLU A 5 3.25 1.60 19.93
C GLU A 5 3.76 2.95 19.37
N GLU A 6 4.77 2.93 18.49
CA GLU A 6 5.30 4.14 17.85
C GLU A 6 4.45 4.65 16.69
N ILE A 7 3.49 3.88 16.17
CA ILE A 7 2.74 4.23 14.96
C ILE A 7 1.97 5.54 15.15
N ALA A 8 1.05 5.59 16.12
CA ALA A 8 0.25 6.79 16.35
C ALA A 8 1.11 8.00 16.73
N PRO A 9 2.08 7.90 17.66
CA PRO A 9 2.97 9.02 17.99
C PRO A 9 3.76 9.57 16.81
N GLN A 10 4.26 8.72 15.89
CA GLN A 10 5.04 9.19 14.74
C GLN A 10 4.17 9.87 13.68
N LEU A 11 2.95 9.37 13.46
CA LEU A 11 1.98 10.03 12.58
C LEU A 11 1.48 11.36 13.17
N GLU A 12 1.25 11.41 14.49
CA GLU A 12 0.92 12.65 15.21
C GLU A 12 2.04 13.67 15.11
N ALA A 13 3.29 13.26 15.33
CA ALA A 13 4.44 14.13 15.19
C ALA A 13 4.53 14.73 13.78
N SER A 14 4.25 13.93 12.74
CA SER A 14 4.21 14.40 11.35
C SER A 14 3.13 15.47 11.14
N LYS A 15 1.94 15.26 11.71
CA LYS A 15 0.85 16.24 11.69
C LYS A 15 1.22 17.54 12.40
N VAL A 16 1.82 17.44 13.59
CA VAL A 16 2.27 18.60 14.39
C VAL A 16 3.36 19.38 13.65
N ALA A 17 4.22 18.68 12.91
CA ALA A 17 5.22 19.29 12.03
C ALA A 17 4.62 19.97 10.78
N GLY A 18 3.29 19.92 10.60
CA GLY A 18 2.57 20.59 9.52
C GLY A 18 2.37 19.76 8.25
N ALA A 19 2.54 18.43 8.31
CA ALA A 19 2.27 17.57 7.16
C ALA A 19 0.78 17.66 6.75
N GLY A 20 0.53 17.91 5.46
CA GLY A 20 -0.81 17.88 4.87
C GLY A 20 -1.27 16.48 4.43
N GLY A 21 -0.36 15.51 4.43
CA GLY A 21 -0.60 14.12 4.08
C GLY A 21 0.66 13.27 4.28
N LEU A 22 0.55 11.97 4.07
CA LEU A 22 1.62 11.00 4.27
C LEU A 22 1.85 10.17 3.01
N ALA A 23 3.12 9.84 2.76
CA ALA A 23 3.48 8.68 1.96
C ALA A 23 4.05 7.65 2.92
N ILE A 24 3.38 6.51 3.05
CA ILE A 24 3.86 5.41 3.90
C ILE A 24 4.70 4.49 3.01
N LEU A 25 6.01 4.56 3.22
CA LEU A 25 6.95 3.65 2.56
C LEU A 25 6.82 2.24 3.15
N GLU A 26 7.04 1.27 2.28
CA GLU A 26 6.72 -0.11 2.59
C GLU A 26 7.95 -0.86 3.09
N ASP A 27 7.73 -1.63 4.14
CA ASP A 27 8.65 -2.60 4.70
C ASP A 27 7.82 -3.72 5.36
N PRO A 28 8.43 -4.84 5.77
CA PRO A 28 7.70 -5.93 6.39
C PRO A 28 6.92 -5.53 7.66
N PHE A 29 7.44 -4.59 8.44
CA PHE A 29 6.78 -4.09 9.65
C PHE A 29 5.57 -3.23 9.30
N THR A 30 5.71 -2.23 8.42
CA THR A 30 4.59 -1.37 8.01
C THR A 30 3.47 -2.17 7.34
N PHE A 31 3.82 -3.16 6.52
CA PHE A 31 2.83 -4.04 5.89
C PHE A 31 2.08 -4.92 6.91
N SER A 32 2.80 -5.46 7.89
CA SER A 32 2.18 -6.25 8.97
C SER A 32 1.25 -5.41 9.84
N GLN A 33 1.56 -4.12 10.00
CA GLN A 33 0.77 -3.16 10.79
C GLN A 33 -0.21 -2.32 9.94
N ARG A 34 -0.45 -2.69 8.67
CA ARG A 34 -1.22 -1.88 7.70
C ARG A 34 -2.58 -1.40 8.21
N THR A 35 -3.30 -2.25 8.94
CA THR A 35 -4.61 -1.91 9.50
C THR A 35 -4.49 -0.81 10.56
N GLU A 36 -3.52 -0.92 11.47
CA GLU A 36 -3.34 0.08 12.52
C GLU A 36 -2.82 1.40 11.94
N ILE A 37 -1.91 1.34 10.95
CA ILE A 37 -1.41 2.53 10.25
C ILE A 37 -2.55 3.25 9.50
N ALA A 38 -3.36 2.51 8.75
CA ALA A 38 -4.52 3.06 8.04
C ALA A 38 -5.54 3.69 9.02
N ALA A 39 -5.84 2.99 10.12
CA ALA A 39 -6.73 3.48 11.15
C ALA A 39 -6.18 4.76 11.82
N ALA A 40 -4.89 4.78 12.18
CA ALA A 40 -4.25 5.93 12.79
C ALA A 40 -4.25 7.16 11.87
N ALA A 41 -3.88 6.99 10.59
CA ALA A 41 -3.92 8.07 9.60
C ALA A 41 -5.34 8.64 9.44
N SER A 42 -6.35 7.77 9.38
CA SER A 42 -7.76 8.16 9.30
C SER A 42 -8.24 8.92 10.55
N ARG A 43 -7.93 8.41 11.76
CA ARG A 43 -8.25 9.09 13.04
C ARG A 43 -7.64 10.49 13.11
N LEU A 44 -6.40 10.63 12.62
CA LEU A 44 -5.70 11.91 12.59
C LEU A 44 -6.15 12.83 11.46
N ARG A 45 -7.06 12.38 10.59
CA ARG A 45 -7.49 13.08 9.36
C ARG A 45 -6.30 13.50 8.51
N LEU A 46 -5.29 12.63 8.45
CA LEU A 46 -4.08 12.87 7.69
C LEU A 46 -4.10 11.92 6.49
N PRO A 47 -4.44 12.40 5.28
CA PRO A 47 -4.56 11.54 4.12
C PRO A 47 -3.23 10.87 3.79
N ALA A 48 -3.28 9.61 3.41
CA ALA A 48 -2.08 8.82 3.15
C ALA A 48 -2.16 8.06 1.84
N ILE A 49 -1.03 8.00 1.12
CA ILE A 49 -0.81 7.10 -0.01
C ILE A 49 0.16 5.97 0.38
N TYR A 50 -0.06 4.79 -0.18
CA TYR A 50 0.68 3.56 0.12
C TYR A 50 1.15 2.86 -1.17
N GLY A 51 2.22 2.06 -1.14
CA GLY A 51 2.62 1.26 -2.31
C GLY A 51 1.89 -0.07 -2.48
N TYR A 52 1.21 -0.57 -1.44
CA TYR A 52 0.48 -1.84 -1.51
C TYR A 52 -1.04 -1.62 -1.38
N ARG A 53 -1.80 -2.28 -2.26
CA ARG A 53 -3.27 -2.18 -2.30
C ARG A 53 -3.97 -2.62 -1.03
N GLU A 54 -3.33 -3.51 -0.28
CA GLU A 54 -3.80 -4.03 0.99
C GLU A 54 -3.98 -2.94 2.05
N PHE A 55 -3.26 -1.80 1.95
CA PHE A 55 -3.52 -0.65 2.81
C PHE A 55 -4.83 0.06 2.47
N ALA A 56 -5.11 0.27 1.18
CA ALA A 56 -6.39 0.85 0.74
C ALA A 56 -7.57 -0.07 1.11
N GLU A 57 -7.38 -1.39 0.96
CA GLU A 57 -8.35 -2.42 1.39
C GLU A 57 -8.52 -2.46 2.92
N ALA A 58 -7.48 -2.16 3.70
CA ALA A 58 -7.54 -2.05 5.15
C ALA A 58 -8.13 -0.73 5.67
N GLY A 59 -8.64 0.14 4.78
CA GLY A 59 -9.27 1.41 5.14
C GLY A 59 -8.40 2.65 4.92
N GLY A 60 -7.21 2.49 4.34
CA GLY A 60 -6.37 3.61 3.87
C GLY A 60 -7.00 4.34 2.68
N LEU A 61 -6.54 5.55 2.37
CA LEU A 61 -7.15 6.40 1.34
C LEU A 61 -6.91 5.88 -0.08
N MET A 62 -5.65 5.69 -0.48
CA MET A 62 -5.33 5.21 -1.83
C MET A 62 -3.95 4.55 -1.86
N SER A 63 -3.72 3.68 -2.82
CA SER A 63 -2.40 3.10 -3.08
C SER A 63 -2.04 3.18 -4.54
N TYR A 64 -0.74 3.27 -4.82
CA TYR A 64 -0.21 3.10 -6.16
C TYR A 64 1.07 2.29 -6.11
N GLY A 65 1.05 1.10 -6.69
CA GLY A 65 2.23 0.24 -6.71
C GLY A 65 1.96 -1.11 -7.34
N THR A 66 2.90 -2.02 -7.17
CA THR A 66 2.91 -3.30 -7.85
C THR A 66 1.89 -4.27 -7.27
N ASP A 67 1.34 -5.17 -8.09
CA ASP A 67 0.48 -6.25 -7.62
C ASP A 67 1.30 -7.34 -6.90
N HIS A 68 1.28 -7.31 -5.57
CA HIS A 68 1.92 -8.31 -4.72
C HIS A 68 1.38 -9.73 -4.93
N GLY A 69 0.08 -9.88 -5.19
CA GLY A 69 -0.51 -11.18 -5.47
C GLY A 69 0.08 -11.82 -6.73
N LYS A 70 0.31 -11.03 -7.78
CA LYS A 70 1.02 -11.48 -8.99
C LYS A 70 2.47 -11.82 -8.68
N GLN A 71 3.17 -11.02 -7.90
CA GLN A 71 4.56 -11.30 -7.51
C GLN A 71 4.67 -12.61 -6.72
N TRP A 72 3.76 -12.87 -5.77
CA TRP A 72 3.77 -14.11 -5.00
C TRP A 72 3.47 -15.34 -5.85
N ARG A 73 2.52 -15.23 -6.80
CA ARG A 73 2.27 -16.30 -7.78
C ARG A 73 3.51 -16.56 -8.63
N ARG A 74 4.17 -15.52 -9.13
CA ARG A 74 5.42 -15.65 -9.89
C ARG A 74 6.54 -16.29 -9.06
N GLY A 75 6.66 -15.91 -7.79
CA GLY A 75 7.58 -16.54 -6.85
C GLY A 75 7.33 -18.04 -6.68
N ALA A 76 6.06 -18.46 -6.58
CA ALA A 76 5.70 -19.86 -6.51
C ALA A 76 6.06 -20.64 -7.79
N GLU A 77 5.90 -20.05 -8.97
CA GLU A 77 6.33 -20.63 -10.25
C GLU A 77 7.86 -20.81 -10.32
N ILE A 78 8.62 -19.82 -9.82
CA ILE A 78 10.08 -19.90 -9.73
C ILE A 78 10.50 -21.03 -8.78
N ILE A 79 9.83 -21.16 -7.63
CA ILE A 79 10.07 -22.25 -6.67
C ILE A 79 9.78 -23.61 -7.34
N ASP A 80 8.66 -23.75 -8.03
CA ASP A 80 8.30 -24.98 -8.75
C ASP A 80 9.35 -25.35 -9.82
N LEU A 81 9.86 -24.36 -10.58
CA LEU A 81 10.92 -24.57 -11.55
C LEU A 81 12.22 -25.09 -10.90
N ILE A 82 12.61 -24.52 -9.77
CA ILE A 82 13.81 -24.94 -9.03
C ILE A 82 13.64 -26.36 -8.48
N LEU A 83 12.48 -26.66 -7.89
CA LEU A 83 12.18 -27.99 -7.35
C LEU A 83 12.15 -29.08 -8.43
N LYS A 84 11.87 -28.71 -9.69
CA LYS A 84 11.97 -29.60 -10.87
C LYS A 84 13.38 -29.72 -11.47
N GLY A 85 14.39 -29.10 -10.85
CA GLY A 85 15.80 -29.18 -11.26
C GLY A 85 16.31 -28.00 -12.06
N GLY A 86 15.53 -26.92 -12.21
CA GLY A 86 16.00 -25.66 -12.78
C GLY A 86 17.08 -25.02 -11.90
N LYS A 87 18.14 -24.48 -12.51
CA LYS A 87 19.22 -23.83 -11.77
C LYS A 87 18.86 -22.37 -11.48
N PRO A 88 18.94 -21.91 -10.22
CA PRO A 88 18.67 -20.52 -9.88
C PRO A 88 19.49 -19.49 -10.68
N ALA A 89 20.74 -19.83 -11.05
CA ALA A 89 21.62 -18.97 -11.84
C ALA A 89 21.12 -18.71 -13.27
N ASP A 90 20.24 -19.56 -13.79
CA ASP A 90 19.68 -19.44 -15.14
C ASP A 90 18.31 -18.71 -15.14
N ILE A 91 17.76 -18.41 -13.94
CA ILE A 91 16.47 -17.73 -13.79
C ILE A 91 16.71 -16.22 -13.81
N PRO A 92 16.18 -15.47 -14.80
CA PRO A 92 16.40 -14.04 -14.88
C PRO A 92 15.68 -13.30 -13.75
N VAL A 93 16.29 -12.21 -13.28
CA VAL A 93 15.61 -11.25 -12.40
C VAL A 93 14.58 -10.49 -13.22
N GLU A 94 13.32 -10.55 -12.80
CA GLU A 94 12.20 -9.89 -13.47
C GLU A 94 11.82 -8.59 -12.75
N GLN A 95 11.47 -7.56 -13.54
CA GLN A 95 10.92 -6.31 -13.02
C GLN A 95 9.39 -6.34 -13.12
N PRO A 96 8.66 -5.81 -12.12
CA PRO A 96 7.21 -5.67 -12.21
C PRO A 96 6.80 -4.81 -13.40
N THR A 97 5.88 -5.31 -14.23
CA THR A 97 5.35 -4.59 -15.40
C THR A 97 3.96 -4.00 -15.17
N THR A 98 3.30 -4.39 -14.08
CA THR A 98 1.95 -3.93 -13.73
C THR A 98 1.96 -3.15 -12.43
N PHE A 99 1.33 -1.98 -12.46
CA PHE A 99 1.09 -1.12 -11.31
C PHE A 99 -0.40 -0.84 -11.23
N GLU A 100 -0.96 -0.83 -10.03
CA GLU A 100 -2.38 -0.61 -9.80
C GLU A 100 -2.59 0.64 -8.95
N LEU A 101 -3.44 1.54 -9.42
CA LEU A 101 -4.02 2.62 -8.63
C LEU A 101 -5.31 2.13 -7.98
N VAL A 102 -5.32 2.05 -6.65
CA VAL A 102 -6.51 1.69 -5.86
C VAL A 102 -6.95 2.87 -5.02
N ILE A 103 -8.24 3.23 -5.09
CA ILE A 103 -8.80 4.38 -4.37
C ILE A 103 -9.94 3.93 -3.49
N ASN A 104 -9.91 4.32 -2.21
CA ASN A 104 -10.96 4.06 -1.25
C ASN A 104 -11.86 5.29 -1.09
N LEU A 105 -13.05 5.24 -1.72
CA LEU A 105 -14.02 6.32 -1.68
C LEU A 105 -14.72 6.45 -0.32
N LYS A 106 -14.82 5.36 0.48
CA LYS A 106 -15.31 5.49 1.87
C LYS A 106 -14.38 6.38 2.67
N THR A 107 -13.09 6.09 2.61
CA THR A 107 -12.07 6.83 3.36
C THR A 107 -11.95 8.26 2.85
N ALA A 108 -12.01 8.47 1.53
CA ALA A 108 -12.02 9.81 0.94
C ALA A 108 -13.21 10.64 1.47
N LYS A 109 -14.43 10.10 1.44
CA LYS A 109 -15.64 10.75 1.97
C LYS A 109 -15.52 11.03 3.48
N ALA A 110 -15.08 10.05 4.27
CA ALA A 110 -14.91 10.21 5.71
C ALA A 110 -13.85 11.27 6.08
N SER A 111 -12.88 11.50 5.18
CA SER A 111 -11.81 12.48 5.33
C SER A 111 -12.10 13.82 4.65
N ASN A 112 -13.32 14.03 4.13
CA ASN A 112 -13.72 15.21 3.35
C ASN A 112 -12.82 15.51 2.14
N ILE A 113 -12.28 14.46 1.51
CA ILE A 113 -11.45 14.57 0.31
C ILE A 113 -12.31 14.28 -0.92
N THR A 114 -12.40 15.27 -1.80
CA THR A 114 -12.99 15.08 -3.13
C THR A 114 -11.92 14.58 -4.07
N VAL A 115 -12.03 13.32 -4.50
CA VAL A 115 -11.12 12.76 -5.52
C VAL A 115 -11.57 13.24 -6.90
N PRO A 116 -10.72 13.91 -7.69
CA PRO A 116 -11.09 14.39 -9.02
C PRO A 116 -11.50 13.24 -9.95
N ALA A 117 -12.50 13.47 -10.80
CA ALA A 117 -12.96 12.49 -11.79
C ALA A 117 -11.84 12.01 -12.71
N THR A 118 -10.89 12.89 -13.05
CA THR A 118 -9.71 12.56 -13.87
C THR A 118 -8.78 11.53 -13.22
N ILE A 119 -8.79 11.44 -11.89
CA ILE A 119 -8.04 10.44 -11.14
C ILE A 119 -8.86 9.15 -11.01
N LEU A 120 -10.16 9.26 -10.74
CA LEU A 120 -11.06 8.10 -10.63
C LEU A 120 -11.09 7.26 -11.91
N VAL A 121 -11.12 7.90 -13.08
CA VAL A 121 -11.11 7.20 -14.37
C VAL A 121 -9.80 6.44 -14.62
N ARG A 122 -8.71 6.78 -13.92
CA ARG A 122 -7.43 6.08 -14.01
C ARG A 122 -7.25 5.00 -12.95
N ALA A 123 -8.17 4.88 -11.99
CA ALA A 123 -8.06 3.89 -10.94
C ALA A 123 -8.36 2.50 -11.51
N ASP A 124 -7.44 1.56 -11.31
CA ASP A 124 -7.64 0.15 -11.63
C ASP A 124 -8.67 -0.49 -10.70
N LYS A 125 -8.80 0.03 -9.47
CA LYS A 125 -9.82 -0.39 -8.51
C LYS A 125 -10.34 0.77 -7.67
N ILE A 126 -11.65 0.79 -7.50
CA ILE A 126 -12.35 1.69 -6.58
C ILE A 126 -12.99 0.84 -5.47
N ILE A 127 -12.78 1.23 -4.22
CA ILE A 127 -13.44 0.65 -3.05
C ILE A 127 -14.57 1.58 -2.64
N GLU A 128 -15.80 1.08 -2.68
CA GLU A 128 -17.04 1.82 -2.40
C GLU A 128 -17.65 1.51 -1.06
#